data_AF-A0A7V9DLD6-F1
#
_entry.id   AF-A0A7V9DLD6-F1
#
_cell.length_a   1.000
_cell.length_b   1.000
_cell.length_c   1.000
_cell.angle_alpha   90.00
_cell.angle_beta   90.00
_cell.angle_gamma   90.00
#
_symmetry.space_group_name_H-M   'P 1'
#
loop_
_entity.id
_entity.type
_entity.pdbx_description
1 polymer ?
#
loop_
_entity_poly.entity_id
_entity_poly.type
_entity_poly.pdbx_seq_one_letter_code
_entity_poly.pdbx_strand_id
1 'polypeptide(L)'
;MSRPRNQQRPQQQRRQQRAKAPPRVDIWRIVEPTPEPEDIKPTSDPASMIRSLGDPPLARHSDPAAHHVAAVVERAAALATALAASADLLADPDDARD
;
A
#
# COMPACT_ATOMS: atom_id res chain seq x y z
N MET A 1 -19.28 46.96 -57.35
CA MET A 1 -18.55 45.67 -57.30
C MET A 1 -17.18 45.87 -56.65
N SER A 2 -16.72 44.84 -55.91
CA SER A 2 -15.36 44.60 -55.36
C SER A 2 -15.19 44.82 -53.85
N ARG A 3 -14.71 43.90 -53.01
CA ARG A 3 -14.35 42.46 -53.04
C ARG A 3 -14.40 41.95 -51.56
N PRO A 4 -14.60 40.64 -51.31
CA PRO A 4 -15.04 40.10 -50.01
C PRO A 4 -13.94 39.97 -48.94
N ARG A 5 -14.38 40.07 -47.68
CA ARG A 5 -13.58 39.98 -46.45
C ARG A 5 -13.08 38.55 -46.23
N ASN A 6 -11.77 38.39 -46.29
CA ASN A 6 -10.99 37.16 -46.14
C ASN A 6 -11.22 36.47 -44.79
N GLN A 7 -12.01 35.38 -44.76
CA GLN A 7 -12.18 34.52 -43.59
C GLN A 7 -11.05 33.47 -43.54
N GLN A 8 -9.93 33.81 -42.91
CA GLN A 8 -8.84 32.88 -42.64
C GLN A 8 -8.92 32.32 -41.21
N ARG A 9 -9.41 31.08 -41.14
CA ARG A 9 -8.91 29.96 -40.30
C ARG A 9 -8.81 30.14 -38.77
N PRO A 10 -9.73 29.53 -37.99
CA PRO A 10 -9.47 29.15 -36.61
C PRO A 10 -8.95 27.70 -36.56
N GLN A 11 -7.75 27.43 -37.09
CA GLN A 11 -7.12 26.09 -37.01
C GLN A 11 -5.90 26.04 -36.08
N GLN A 12 -5.50 27.18 -35.50
CA GLN A 12 -4.31 27.27 -34.63
C GLN A 12 -4.59 27.17 -33.13
N GLN A 13 -5.83 27.37 -32.66
CA GLN A 13 -6.13 27.33 -31.22
C GLN A 13 -6.29 25.91 -30.65
N ARG A 14 -6.58 24.91 -31.47
CA ARG A 14 -6.79 23.53 -31.01
C ARG A 14 -5.51 22.76 -30.68
N ARG A 15 -4.33 23.33 -30.97
CA ARG A 15 -3.04 22.67 -30.74
C ARG A 15 -2.38 23.01 -29.39
N GLN A 16 -2.92 24.01 -28.67
CA GLN A 16 -2.38 24.46 -27.38
C GLN A 16 -2.98 23.72 -26.17
N GLN A 17 -3.96 22.84 -26.37
CA GLN A 17 -4.57 22.02 -25.31
C GLN A 17 -4.07 20.57 -25.31
N ARG A 18 -2.85 20.31 -25.79
CA ARG A 18 -2.17 19.06 -25.43
C ARG A 18 -1.76 19.20 -23.96
N ALA A 19 -2.68 18.80 -23.07
CA ALA A 19 -2.39 18.55 -21.67
C ALA A 19 -1.04 17.82 -21.59
N LYS A 20 -0.11 18.40 -20.84
CA LYS A 20 1.23 17.87 -20.65
C LYS A 20 1.06 16.45 -20.12
N ALA A 21 1.33 15.45 -20.97
CA ALA A 21 1.23 14.06 -20.55
C ALA A 21 2.13 13.88 -19.32
N PRO A 22 1.67 13.17 -18.28
CA PRO A 22 2.48 12.95 -17.09
C PRO A 22 3.82 12.33 -17.51
N PRO A 23 4.94 12.73 -16.86
CA PRO A 23 6.24 12.18 -17.20
C PRO A 23 6.20 10.66 -17.04
N ARG A 24 6.71 9.94 -18.04
CA ARG A 24 6.80 8.47 -18.00
C ARG A 24 7.85 8.11 -16.96
N VAL A 25 7.42 7.49 -15.86
CA VAL A 25 8.34 6.95 -14.86
C VAL A 25 9.01 5.71 -15.46
N ASP A 26 10.34 5.69 -15.46
CA ASP A 26 11.12 4.53 -15.87
C ASP A 26 11.12 3.51 -14.73
N ILE A 27 10.52 2.33 -14.99
CA ILE A 27 10.37 1.24 -14.02
C ILE A 27 11.73 0.59 -13.73
N TRP A 28 12.71 0.76 -14.61
CA TRP A 28 14.06 0.18 -14.49
C TRP A 28 15.08 1.14 -13.89
N ARG A 29 14.64 2.27 -13.34
CA ARG A 29 15.53 3.23 -12.69
C ARG A 29 16.22 2.57 -11.49
N ILE A 30 17.52 2.79 -11.38
CA ILE A 30 18.30 2.43 -10.20
C ILE A 30 17.76 3.22 -9.01
N VAL A 31 17.16 2.49 -8.06
CA VAL A 31 16.58 3.06 -6.83
C VAL A 31 17.72 3.36 -5.85
N GLU A 32 17.56 4.43 -5.09
CA GLU A 32 18.47 4.75 -3.98
C GLU A 32 18.47 3.60 -2.94
N PRO A 33 19.58 3.38 -2.23
CA PRO A 33 19.63 2.34 -1.21
C PRO A 33 18.52 2.57 -0.17
N THR A 34 17.82 1.49 0.18
CA THR A 34 16.78 1.51 1.22
C THR A 34 17.41 1.90 2.56
N PRO A 35 16.73 2.72 3.39
CA PRO A 35 17.20 2.98 4.75
C PRO A 35 17.31 1.68 5.55
N GLU A 36 18.13 1.72 6.61
CA GLU A 36 18.21 0.62 7.56
C GLU A 36 16.82 0.35 8.16
N PRO A 37 16.37 -0.92 8.22
CA PRO A 37 15.09 -1.25 8.85
C PRO A 37 15.09 -0.91 10.35
N GLU A 38 13.92 -0.47 10.83
CA GLU A 38 13.67 -0.30 12.26
C GLU A 38 13.36 -1.64 12.93
N ASP A 39 13.61 -1.73 14.23
CA ASP A 39 13.30 -2.92 15.02
C ASP A 39 11.79 -3.20 15.07
N ILE A 40 11.46 -4.49 14.99
CA ILE A 40 10.09 -4.97 14.95
C ILE A 40 9.65 -5.33 16.37
N LYS A 41 8.57 -4.70 16.83
CA LYS A 41 7.90 -5.04 18.08
C LYS A 41 6.75 -6.03 17.83
N PRO A 42 6.79 -7.26 18.38
CA PRO A 42 5.68 -8.20 18.28
C PRO A 42 4.43 -7.66 18.97
N THR A 43 3.26 -7.90 18.36
CA THR A 43 1.98 -7.64 19.00
C THR A 43 1.65 -8.73 20.02
N SER A 44 1.06 -8.35 21.16
CA SER A 44 0.59 -9.29 22.18
C SER A 44 -0.70 -10.02 21.78
N ASP A 45 -1.48 -9.43 20.87
CA ASP A 45 -2.76 -9.97 20.38
C ASP A 45 -2.88 -9.79 18.87
N PRO A 46 -2.30 -10.71 18.06
CA PRO A 46 -2.29 -10.59 16.60
C PRO A 46 -3.68 -10.75 15.97
N ALA A 47 -4.61 -11.43 16.65
CA ALA A 47 -5.99 -11.61 16.17
C ALA A 47 -6.93 -10.46 16.55
N SER A 48 -6.48 -9.49 17.35
CA SER A 48 -7.27 -8.32 17.76
C SER A 48 -7.89 -7.57 16.58
N MET A 49 -7.11 -7.31 15.53
CA MET A 49 -7.56 -6.62 14.34
C MET A 49 -8.69 -7.38 13.63
N ILE A 50 -8.55 -8.70 13.49
CA ILE A 50 -9.57 -9.54 12.83
C ILE A 50 -10.88 -9.50 13.61
N ARG A 51 -10.83 -9.59 14.95
CA ARG A 51 -12.03 -9.45 15.79
C ARG A 51 -12.67 -8.07 15.69
N SER A 52 -11.86 -7.02 15.52
CA SER A 52 -12.36 -5.63 15.42
C SER A 52 -13.17 -5.39 14.14
N LEU A 53 -12.94 -6.19 13.09
CA LEU A 53 -13.67 -6.10 11.83
C LEU A 53 -15.09 -6.70 11.92
N GLY A 54 -15.41 -7.39 13.01
CA GLY A 54 -16.71 -8.04 13.21
C GLY A 54 -16.83 -9.37 12.46
N ASP A 55 -18.07 -9.85 12.36
CA ASP A 55 -18.36 -11.15 11.80
C ASP A 55 -18.18 -11.16 10.28
N PRO A 56 -17.45 -12.16 9.72
CA PRO A 56 -17.26 -12.24 8.29
C PRO A 56 -18.60 -12.51 7.58
N PRO A 57 -18.85 -11.92 6.40
CA PRO A 57 -20.13 -12.01 5.69
C PRO A 57 -20.30 -13.38 4.98
N LEU A 58 -20.24 -14.47 5.74
CA LEU A 58 -20.27 -15.86 5.26
C LEU A 58 -21.49 -16.64 5.75
N ALA A 59 -22.53 -15.93 6.22
CA ALA A 59 -23.78 -16.48 6.73
C ALA A 59 -23.53 -17.63 7.74
N ARG A 60 -23.88 -18.87 7.38
CA ARG A 60 -23.73 -20.06 8.26
C ARG A 60 -22.28 -20.43 8.59
N HIS A 61 -21.31 -19.88 7.86
CA HIS A 61 -19.89 -20.17 8.06
C HIS A 61 -19.14 -19.01 8.74
N SER A 62 -19.85 -18.03 9.28
CA SER A 62 -19.25 -16.85 9.91
C SER A 62 -18.24 -17.22 11.02
N ASP A 63 -18.70 -17.94 12.04
CA ASP A 63 -17.87 -18.34 13.19
C ASP A 63 -16.66 -19.22 12.82
N PRO A 64 -16.81 -20.34 12.08
CA PRO A 64 -15.65 -21.17 11.75
C PRO A 64 -14.66 -20.43 10.85
N ALA A 65 -15.12 -19.55 9.95
CA ALA A 65 -14.22 -18.75 9.12
C ALA A 65 -13.43 -17.73 9.96
N ALA A 66 -14.08 -17.04 10.89
CA ALA A 66 -13.42 -16.10 11.80
C ALA A 66 -12.32 -16.80 12.61
N HIS A 67 -12.60 -18.00 13.12
CA HIS A 67 -11.63 -18.79 13.89
C HIS A 67 -10.43 -19.24 13.04
N HIS A 68 -10.67 -19.72 11.82
CA HIS A 68 -9.58 -20.14 10.93
C HIS A 68 -8.68 -18.97 10.53
N VAL A 69 -9.26 -17.81 10.21
CA VAL A 69 -8.47 -16.61 9.89
C VAL A 69 -7.65 -16.17 11.09
N ALA A 70 -8.23 -16.15 12.30
CA ALA A 70 -7.49 -15.83 13.51
C ALA A 70 -6.30 -16.76 13.75
N ALA A 71 -6.48 -18.08 13.60
CA ALA A 71 -5.41 -19.06 13.77
C ALA A 71 -4.27 -18.88 12.75
N VAL A 72 -4.60 -18.56 11.50
CA VAL A 72 -3.60 -18.27 10.46
C VAL A 72 -2.82 -17.00 10.82
N VAL A 73 -3.51 -15.95 11.26
CA VAL A 73 -2.87 -14.68 11.65
C VAL A 73 -1.97 -14.86 12.87
N GLU A 74 -2.40 -15.60 13.89
CA GLU A 74 -1.57 -15.94 15.06
C GLU A 74 -0.30 -16.69 14.64
N ARG A 75 -0.43 -17.68 13.76
CA ARG A 75 0.73 -18.45 13.28
C ARG A 75 1.67 -17.60 12.41
N ALA A 76 1.12 -16.74 11.56
CA ALA A 76 1.91 -15.83 10.72
C ALA A 76 2.67 -14.82 11.58
N ALA A 77 2.04 -14.27 12.62
CA ALA A 77 2.69 -13.36 13.56
C ALA A 77 3.87 -14.06 14.28
N ALA A 78 3.67 -15.28 14.78
CA ALA A 78 4.74 -16.05 15.42
C ALA A 78 5.93 -16.31 14.47
N LEU A 79 5.66 -16.63 13.20
CA LEU A 79 6.70 -16.82 12.19
C LEU A 79 7.43 -15.51 11.87
N ALA A 80 6.71 -14.41 11.72
CA ALA A 80 7.30 -13.10 11.49
C ALA A 80 8.19 -12.66 12.66
N THR A 81 7.77 -12.92 13.91
CA THR A 81 8.60 -12.68 15.10
C THR A 81 9.87 -13.53 15.10
N ALA A 82 9.76 -14.82 14.77
CA ALA A 82 10.94 -15.69 14.67
C ALA A 82 11.91 -15.23 13.56
N LEU A 83 11.37 -14.77 12.42
CA LEU A 83 12.16 -14.22 11.33
C LEU A 83 12.87 -12.92 11.75
N ALA A 84 12.17 -12.01 12.41
CA ALA A 84 12.75 -10.78 12.95
C ALA A 84 13.90 -11.08 13.92
N ALA A 85 13.71 -12.03 14.83
CA ALA A 85 14.76 -12.48 15.74
C ALA A 85 15.97 -13.05 15.00
N SER A 86 15.76 -13.82 13.93
CA SER A 86 16.86 -14.37 13.13
C SER A 86 17.64 -13.32 12.32
N ALA A 87 17.01 -12.19 12.06
CA ALA A 87 17.59 -11.06 11.32
C ALA A 87 18.20 -10.00 12.23
N ASP A 88 18.19 -10.20 13.56
CA ASP A 88 18.60 -9.20 14.56
C ASP A 88 17.77 -7.90 14.48
N LEU A 89 16.50 -8.03 14.10
CA LEU A 89 15.53 -6.92 13.95
C LEU A 89 14.38 -7.03 14.97
N LEU A 90 14.57 -7.74 16.07
CA LEU A 90 13.56 -7.87 17.10
C LEU A 90 13.83 -6.84 18.19
N ALA A 91 12.88 -5.93 18.43
CA ALA A 91 13.02 -4.90 19.46
C ALA A 91 13.24 -5.52 20.85
N ASP A 92 14.14 -4.95 21.64
CA ASP A 92 14.36 -5.38 23.02
C ASP A 92 13.09 -5.05 23.86
N PRO A 93 12.54 -6.00 24.63
CA PRO A 93 11.42 -5.73 25.52
C PRO A 93 11.68 -4.61 26.54
N ASP A 94 12.94 -4.28 26.84
CA ASP A 94 13.30 -3.19 27.75
C ASP A 94 13.35 -1.81 27.06
N ASP A 95 13.56 -1.73 25.75
CA ASP A 95 13.50 -0.47 24.96
C ASP A 95 12.05 0.06 24.81
N ALA A 96 11.06 -0.80 25.08
CA ALA A 96 9.64 -0.49 24.94
C ALA A 96 9.01 0.27 26.14
N ARG A 97 9.79 0.68 27.15
CA ARG A 97 9.32 1.28 28.42
C ARG A 97 9.46 2.81 28.53
N ASP A 98 9.91 3.49 27.49
CA ASP A 98 10.01 4.96 27.44
C ASP A 98 8.82 5.64 26.74
#